data_AF-A0A2A2YBC1-F1
#
_entry.id   AF-A0A2A2YBC1-F1
#
_cell.length_a   1.000
_cell.length_b   1.000
_cell.length_c   1.000
_cell.angle_alpha   90.00
_cell.angle_beta   90.00
_cell.angle_gamma   90.00
#
_symmetry.space_group_name_H-M   'P 1'
#
loop_
_entity.id
_entity.type
_entity.pdbx_description
1 polymer ?
#
loop_
_entity_poly.entity_id
_entity_poly.type
_entity_poly.pdbx_seq_one_letter_code
_entity_poly.pdbx_strand_id
1 'polypeptide(L)'
;MARRASSGPNITAIIGIAAFVIIALVGAKIFLGGKSDKIKGGTPLSMQEFLDNGNSLRGNEYVVSGTVDQRWPRDDGQLVSLLVDDSKDLIGIEIPATFDGVNIERLQKLTLKVKFREGGVPVATEIARQ
;
A
#
# COMPACT_ATOMS: atom_id res chain seq x y z
N MET A 1 -14.48 -46.56 43.41
CA MET A 1 -14.37 -45.10 43.65
C MET A 1 -13.49 -44.51 42.57
N ALA A 2 -14.06 -43.90 41.52
CA ALA A 2 -13.31 -43.32 40.42
C ALA A 2 -13.19 -41.81 40.64
N ARG A 3 -11.96 -41.32 40.81
CA ARG A 3 -11.66 -39.89 40.93
C ARG A 3 -11.55 -39.34 39.51
N ARG A 4 -12.60 -38.68 38.99
CA ARG A 4 -12.48 -37.92 37.74
C ARG A 4 -11.55 -36.73 38.01
N ALA A 5 -10.37 -36.75 37.42
CA ALA A 5 -9.51 -35.58 37.34
C ALA A 5 -10.22 -34.53 36.48
N SER A 6 -10.73 -33.46 37.10
CA SER A 6 -11.16 -32.29 36.35
C SER A 6 -9.91 -31.55 35.89
N SER A 7 -9.43 -31.86 34.68
CA SER A 7 -8.41 -31.06 34.04
C SER A 7 -9.04 -29.72 33.68
N GLY A 8 -8.75 -28.67 34.45
CA GLY A 8 -9.11 -27.30 34.11
C GLY A 8 -8.49 -26.90 32.77
N PRO A 9 -9.02 -25.86 32.10
CA PRO A 9 -8.50 -25.40 30.82
C PRO A 9 -6.99 -25.15 30.93
N ASN A 10 -6.20 -25.75 30.03
CA ASN A 10 -4.75 -25.58 30.03
C ASN A 10 -4.43 -24.16 29.54
N ILE A 11 -4.37 -23.22 30.48
CA ILE A 11 -4.22 -21.77 30.23
C ILE A 11 -3.00 -21.51 29.32
N THR A 12 -1.92 -22.26 29.49
CA THR A 12 -0.73 -22.22 28.63
C THR A 12 -1.00 -22.58 27.17
N ALA A 13 -1.83 -23.59 26.92
CA ALA A 13 -2.23 -23.95 25.55
C ALA A 13 -3.14 -22.87 24.91
N ILE A 14 -4.01 -22.25 25.69
CA ILE A 14 -4.91 -21.18 25.21
C ILE A 14 -4.10 -19.94 24.83
N ILE A 15 -3.12 -19.54 25.66
CA ILE A 15 -2.24 -18.41 25.38
C ILE A 15 -1.39 -18.70 24.12
N GLY A 16 -0.87 -19.92 23.97
CA GLY A 16 -0.09 -20.32 22.81
C GLY A 16 -0.89 -20.22 21.49
N ILE A 17 -2.14 -20.68 21.49
CA ILE A 17 -3.03 -20.59 20.32
C ILE A 17 -3.36 -19.13 20.00
N ALA A 18 -3.66 -18.32 21.01
CA ALA A 18 -3.96 -16.90 20.81
C ALA A 18 -2.76 -16.15 20.20
N ALA A 19 -1.55 -16.40 20.69
CA ALA A 19 -0.33 -15.79 20.14
C ALA A 19 -0.08 -16.22 18.68
N PHE A 20 -0.29 -17.50 18.35
CA PHE A 20 -0.12 -18.00 16.99
C PHE A 20 -1.12 -17.38 16.00
N VAL A 21 -2.38 -17.22 16.39
CA VAL A 21 -3.42 -16.59 15.56
C VAL A 21 -3.07 -15.13 15.29
N ILE A 22 -2.58 -14.39 16.28
CA ILE A 22 -2.16 -13.00 16.11
C ILE A 22 -0.99 -12.91 15.12
N ILE A 23 0.02 -13.76 15.26
CA ILE A 23 1.18 -13.79 14.34
C ILE A 23 0.74 -14.18 12.92
N ALA A 24 -0.16 -15.14 12.79
CA ALA A 24 -0.68 -15.57 11.49
C ALA A 24 -1.48 -14.47 10.79
N LEU A 25 -2.30 -13.70 11.53
CA LEU A 25 -3.06 -12.58 10.98
C LEU A 25 -2.15 -11.41 10.55
N VAL A 26 -1.13 -11.09 11.36
CA VAL A 26 -0.13 -10.07 11.00
C VAL A 26 0.70 -10.53 9.79
N GLY A 27 1.13 -11.80 9.76
CA GLY A 27 1.88 -12.38 8.66
C GLY A 27 1.08 -12.45 7.36
N ALA A 28 -0.20 -12.80 7.42
CA ALA A 28 -1.09 -12.83 6.27
C ALA A 28 -1.31 -11.44 5.65
N LYS A 29 -1.43 -10.37 6.48
CA LYS A 29 -1.53 -9.00 5.96
C LYS A 29 -0.28 -8.57 5.19
N ILE A 30 0.89 -9.00 5.64
CA ILE A 30 2.17 -8.69 4.98
C ILE A 30 2.34 -9.49 3.68
N PHE A 31 1.89 -10.75 3.66
CA PHE A 31 2.05 -11.64 2.50
C PHE A 31 1.00 -11.40 1.38
N LEU A 32 -0.21 -10.96 1.72
CA LEU A 32 -1.27 -10.72 0.72
C LEU A 32 -1.08 -9.42 -0.08
N GLY A 33 -0.26 -8.47 0.38
CA GLY A 33 0.05 -7.22 -0.34
C GLY A 33 1.10 -7.36 -1.45
N GLY A 34 1.68 -8.55 -1.65
CA GLY A 34 2.76 -8.78 -2.61
C GLY A 34 2.27 -9.13 -4.01
N LYS A 35 1.76 -8.15 -4.77
CA LYS A 35 1.64 -8.27 -6.23
C LYS A 35 1.96 -6.96 -6.95
N SER A 36 3.25 -6.67 -7.04
CA SER A 36 3.83 -5.80 -8.07
C SER A 36 5.36 -5.99 -8.14
N ASP A 37 5.78 -7.14 -8.67
CA ASP A 37 7.18 -7.57 -8.86
C ASP A 37 8.07 -6.66 -9.74
N LYS A 38 7.68 -5.42 -10.03
CA LYS A 38 8.43 -4.52 -10.91
C LYS A 38 9.12 -3.35 -10.20
N ILE A 39 8.63 -2.89 -9.05
CA ILE A 39 9.36 -1.95 -8.19
C ILE A 39 9.96 -2.74 -7.03
N LYS A 40 11.30 -2.87 -7.00
CA LYS A 40 11.99 -3.63 -5.96
C LYS A 40 12.04 -2.83 -4.66
N GLY A 41 11.33 -3.32 -3.65
CA GLY A 41 11.38 -2.78 -2.29
C GLY A 41 10.71 -1.41 -2.12
N GLY A 42 10.23 -1.16 -0.91
CA GLY A 42 9.56 0.08 -0.52
C GLY A 42 8.42 -0.16 0.45
N THR A 43 8.10 0.84 1.26
CA THR A 43 6.99 0.78 2.22
C THR A 43 5.68 0.95 1.46
N PRO A 44 4.71 0.01 1.54
CA PRO A 44 3.40 0.22 0.94
C PRO A 44 2.72 1.47 1.51
N LEU A 45 2.08 2.27 0.66
CA LEU A 45 1.33 3.44 1.09
C LEU A 45 0.06 3.00 1.82
N SER A 46 -0.10 3.44 3.07
CA SER A 46 -1.38 3.33 3.79
C SER A 46 -2.31 4.45 3.36
N MET A 47 -3.37 4.12 2.60
CA MET A 47 -4.36 5.11 2.19
C MET A 47 -5.08 5.75 3.37
N GLN A 48 -5.25 5.03 4.47
CA GLN A 48 -5.85 5.59 5.68
C GLN A 48 -4.96 6.66 6.31
N GLU A 49 -3.66 6.42 6.44
CA GLU A 49 -2.72 7.42 6.97
C GLU A 49 -2.62 8.64 6.05
N PHE A 50 -2.65 8.42 4.73
CA PHE A 50 -2.66 9.50 3.76
C PHE A 50 -3.92 10.39 3.85
N LEU A 51 -5.10 9.77 3.96
CA LEU A 51 -6.37 10.49 4.07
C LEU A 51 -6.51 11.21 5.43
N ASP A 52 -5.98 10.62 6.51
CA ASP A 52 -5.98 11.24 7.84
C ASP A 52 -5.03 12.44 7.91
N ASN A 53 -3.79 12.30 7.41
CA ASN A 53 -2.82 13.39 7.38
C ASN A 53 -1.68 13.14 6.37
N GLY A 54 -1.92 13.39 5.08
CA GLY A 54 -0.92 13.22 4.02
C GLY A 54 0.37 14.06 4.20
N ASN A 55 0.31 15.20 4.90
CA ASN A 55 1.49 16.00 5.17
C ASN A 55 2.46 15.34 6.18
N SER A 56 1.96 14.43 7.03
CA SER A 56 2.81 13.63 7.93
C SER A 56 3.73 12.67 7.17
N LEU A 57 3.35 12.29 5.95
CA LEU A 57 4.11 11.38 5.10
C LEU A 57 5.29 12.07 4.39
N ARG A 58 5.38 13.40 4.48
CA ARG A 58 6.39 14.23 3.82
C ARG A 58 7.81 13.74 4.08
N GLY A 59 8.62 13.77 3.02
CA GLY A 59 10.03 13.39 3.05
C GLY A 59 10.27 11.88 2.90
N ASN A 60 9.24 11.06 3.08
CA ASN A 60 9.31 9.61 2.92
C ASN A 60 8.84 9.18 1.53
N GLU A 61 9.24 7.97 1.14
CA GLU A 61 8.82 7.32 -0.09
C GLU A 61 7.96 6.10 0.20
N TYR A 62 6.92 5.92 -0.62
CA TYR A 62 5.99 4.81 -0.51
C TYR A 62 5.70 4.21 -1.87
N VAL A 63 5.26 2.95 -1.87
CA VAL A 63 4.83 2.23 -3.07
C VAL A 63 3.31 2.14 -3.07
N VAL A 64 2.70 2.51 -4.18
CA VAL A 64 1.25 2.42 -4.41
C VAL A 64 1.00 1.68 -5.71
N SER A 65 0.08 0.71 -5.69
CA SER A 65 -0.36 -0.03 -6.87
C SER A 65 -1.83 0.24 -7.12
N GLY A 66 -2.20 0.40 -8.38
CA GLY A 66 -3.57 0.71 -8.74
C GLY A 66 -3.80 0.80 -10.24
N THR A 67 -5.02 1.19 -10.59
CA THR A 67 -5.44 1.37 -11.98
C THR A 67 -5.62 2.86 -12.27
N VAL A 68 -5.10 3.33 -13.39
CA VAL A 68 -5.26 4.73 -13.82
C VAL A 68 -6.74 5.01 -14.12
N ASP A 69 -7.33 5.89 -13.33
CA ASP A 69 -8.72 6.32 -13.51
C ASP A 69 -8.79 7.47 -14.53
N GLN A 70 -7.96 8.49 -14.32
CA GLN A 70 -7.91 9.70 -15.13
C GLN A 70 -6.49 10.27 -15.21
N ARG A 71 -6.19 11.00 -16.28
CA ARG A 71 -4.94 11.74 -16.45
C ARG A 71 -5.18 13.15 -16.98
N TRP A 72 -4.34 14.08 -16.57
CA TRP A 72 -4.32 15.46 -17.02
C TRP A 72 -2.89 15.84 -17.41
N PRO A 73 -2.55 15.85 -18.70
CA PRO A 73 -1.28 16.36 -19.21
C PRO A 73 -1.10 17.84 -18.89
N ARG A 74 0.14 18.26 -18.62
CA ARG A 74 0.57 19.65 -18.32
C ARG A 74 1.91 19.92 -19.01
N ASP A 75 2.34 21.17 -19.04
CA ASP A 75 3.61 21.55 -19.68
C ASP A 75 4.84 20.98 -18.94
N ASP A 76 4.72 20.70 -17.64
CA ASP A 76 5.78 20.23 -16.74
C ASP A 76 5.59 18.77 -16.26
N GLY A 77 4.75 18.01 -16.95
CA GLY A 77 4.49 16.59 -16.69
C GLY A 77 3.01 16.26 -16.79
N GLN A 78 2.48 15.47 -15.88
CA GLN A 78 1.06 15.10 -15.86
C GLN A 78 0.58 14.81 -14.45
N LEU A 79 -0.70 15.11 -14.18
CA LEU A 79 -1.39 14.65 -12.97
C LEU A 79 -2.16 13.37 -13.30
N VAL A 80 -2.02 12.35 -12.45
CA VAL A 80 -2.70 11.06 -12.65
C VAL A 80 -3.55 10.75 -11.42
N SER A 81 -4.82 10.43 -11.65
CA SER A 81 -5.70 9.83 -10.64
C SER A 81 -5.55 8.30 -10.70
N LEU A 82 -5.13 7.70 -9.60
CA LEU A 82 -4.95 6.26 -9.48
C LEU A 82 -5.99 5.68 -8.51
N LEU A 83 -6.76 4.69 -8.98
CA LEU A 83 -7.62 3.86 -8.15
C LEU A 83 -6.78 2.77 -7.47
N VAL A 84 -6.60 2.88 -6.16
CA VAL A 84 -5.71 2.00 -5.37
C VAL A 84 -6.34 0.63 -5.20
N ASP A 85 -5.56 -0.43 -5.50
CA ASP A 85 -6.06 -1.81 -5.52
C ASP A 85 -6.57 -2.28 -4.13
N ASP A 86 -5.91 -1.86 -3.04
CA ASP A 86 -6.20 -2.35 -1.68
C ASP A 86 -7.39 -1.64 -0.99
N SER A 87 -7.68 -0.39 -1.33
CA SER A 87 -8.70 0.40 -0.64
C SER A 87 -9.83 0.91 -1.53
N LYS A 88 -9.69 0.82 -2.86
CA LYS A 88 -10.58 1.44 -3.86
C LYS A 88 -10.71 2.97 -3.72
N ASP A 89 -9.83 3.61 -2.96
CA ASP A 89 -9.74 5.06 -2.91
C ASP A 89 -8.99 5.59 -4.15
N LEU A 90 -9.25 6.85 -4.49
CA LEU A 90 -8.53 7.56 -5.53
C LEU A 90 -7.42 8.41 -4.91
N ILE A 91 -6.24 8.38 -5.52
CA ILE A 91 -5.12 9.25 -5.17
C ILE A 91 -4.63 10.02 -6.40
N GLY A 92 -4.49 11.33 -6.25
CA GLY A 92 -3.86 12.19 -7.27
C GLY A 92 -2.36 12.20 -7.08
N ILE A 93 -1.61 11.78 -8.11
CA ILE A 93 -0.15 11.68 -8.11
C ILE A 93 0.41 12.57 -9.21
N GLU A 94 1.36 13.42 -8.85
CA GLU A 94 2.13 14.21 -9.80
C GLU A 94 3.17 13.31 -10.47
N ILE A 95 3.15 13.25 -11.80
CA ILE A 95 4.13 12.56 -12.62
C ILE A 95 5.03 13.62 -13.28
N PRO A 96 6.30 13.73 -12.88
CA PRO A 96 7.22 14.70 -13.48
C PRO A 96 7.46 14.46 -14.97
N ALA A 97 7.79 15.52 -15.71
CA ALA A 97 8.15 15.46 -17.14
C ALA A 97 9.30 14.48 -17.49
N THR A 98 10.13 14.11 -16.52
CA THR A 98 11.15 13.05 -16.70
C THR A 98 10.55 11.71 -17.11
N PHE A 99 9.25 11.51 -16.91
CA PHE A 99 8.51 10.32 -17.31
C PHE A 99 7.63 10.51 -18.56
N ASP A 100 7.77 11.59 -19.32
CA ASP A 100 6.95 11.83 -20.53
C ASP A 100 7.09 10.74 -21.60
N GLY A 101 8.22 10.03 -21.62
CA GLY A 101 8.44 8.85 -22.49
C GLY A 101 7.67 7.60 -22.05
N VAL A 102 7.05 7.60 -20.86
CA VAL A 102 6.24 6.50 -20.35
C VAL A 102 4.80 6.70 -20.81
N ASN A 103 4.31 5.77 -21.63
CA ASN A 103 2.90 5.78 -22.01
C ASN A 103 2.01 5.38 -20.82
N ILE A 104 1.30 6.37 -20.28
CA ILE A 104 0.32 6.23 -19.20
C ILE A 104 -1.07 6.48 -19.78
N GLU A 105 -1.93 5.47 -19.72
CA GLU A 105 -3.29 5.53 -20.24
C GLU A 105 -4.33 5.13 -19.19
N ARG A 106 -5.58 5.53 -19.41
CA ARG A 106 -6.71 5.12 -18.57
C ARG A 106 -6.87 3.60 -18.58
N LEU A 107 -7.38 3.05 -17.47
CA LEU A 107 -7.59 1.63 -17.24
C LEU A 107 -6.29 0.79 -17.20
N GLN A 108 -5.12 1.43 -17.25
CA GLN A 108 -3.84 0.75 -17.13
C GLN A 108 -3.47 0.51 -15.67
N LYS A 109 -2.99 -0.69 -15.36
CA LYS A 109 -2.42 -1.00 -14.05
C LYS A 109 -0.99 -0.49 -13.94
N LEU A 110 -0.72 0.30 -12.91
CA LEU A 110 0.58 0.86 -12.60
C LEU A 110 0.94 0.58 -11.14
N THR A 111 2.24 0.44 -10.91
CA THR A 111 2.85 0.53 -9.60
C THR A 111 3.78 1.73 -9.62
N LEU A 112 3.62 2.61 -8.65
CA LEU A 112 4.33 3.87 -8.54
C LEU A 112 5.07 3.90 -7.21
N LYS A 113 6.34 4.30 -7.24
CA LYS A 113 7.02 4.79 -6.04
C LYS A 113 6.80 6.30 -6.00
N VAL A 114 6.32 6.80 -4.87
CA VAL A 114 5.98 8.21 -4.69
C VAL A 114 6.70 8.78 -3.48
N LYS A 115 7.22 9.99 -3.63
CA LYS A 115 7.79 10.79 -2.54
C LYS A 115 6.82 11.91 -2.18
N PHE A 116 6.49 12.03 -0.90
CA PHE A 116 5.60 13.09 -0.42
C PHE A 116 6.38 14.40 -0.22
N ARG A 117 5.88 15.48 -0.83
CA ARG A 117 6.40 16.85 -0.67
C ARG A 117 5.58 17.62 0.37
N GLU A 118 5.86 18.91 0.49
CA GLU A 118 5.05 19.82 1.31
C GLU A 118 3.58 19.81 0.90
N GLY A 119 2.69 19.88 1.88
CA GLY A 119 1.25 19.80 1.66
C GLY A 119 0.72 18.39 1.43
N GLY A 120 1.57 17.36 1.56
CA GLY A 120 1.15 15.96 1.40
C GLY A 120 0.93 15.55 -0.05
N VAL A 121 1.57 16.23 -1.01
CA VAL A 121 1.46 15.91 -2.44
C VAL A 121 2.41 14.75 -2.79
N PRO A 122 1.90 13.61 -3.27
CA PRO A 122 2.72 12.50 -3.73
C PRO A 122 3.24 12.78 -5.15
N VAL A 123 4.55 12.66 -5.32
CA VAL A 123 5.22 12.83 -6.62
C VAL A 123 5.95 11.55 -7.00
N ALA A 124 5.70 11.06 -8.21
CA ALA A 124 6.32 9.83 -8.69
C ALA A 124 7.85 9.96 -8.81
N THR A 125 8.55 8.99 -8.23
CA THR A 125 10.01 8.82 -8.35
C THR A 125 10.37 7.58 -9.15
N GLU A 126 9.44 6.63 -9.30
CA GLU A 126 9.62 5.43 -10.13
C GLU A 126 8.24 4.96 -10.65
N ILE A 127 8.19 4.47 -11.89
CA ILE A 127 6.96 3.99 -12.54
C ILE A 127 7.21 2.61 -13.13
N ALA A 128 6.37 1.65 -12.75
CA ALA A 128 6.34 0.34 -13.36
C ALA A 128 4.94 -0.01 -13.87
N ARG A 129 4.86 -0.46 -15.12
CA ARG A 129 3.62 -0.94 -15.75
C ARG A 129 3.43 -2.41 -15.44
N GLN A 130 2.25 -2.86 -14.98
CA GLN A 130 2.00 -4.29 -14.78
C GLN A 130 1.84 -5.03 -16.10
#